data_AF-A0A1R2CDB7-F1
#
_entry.id   AF-A0A1R2CDB7-F1
#
_cell.length_a   1.000
_cell.length_b   1.000
_cell.length_c   1.000
_cell.angle_alpha   90.00
_cell.angle_beta   90.00
_cell.angle_gamma   90.00
#
_symmetry.space_group_name_H-M   'P 1'
#
loop_
_entity.id
_entity.type
_entity.pdbx_description
1 polymer ?
#
loop_
_entity_poly.entity_id
_entity_poly.type
_entity_poly.pdbx_seq_one_letter_code
_entity_poly.pdbx_strand_id
1 'polypeptide(L)'
;MGCSGSIVSTKVDRLPQPREEQIISNLETNLPFSHKTVRELVSTFRLSSFTETLTSSQLRKALEELSWTTYMQSKNNSLGKIISLITKNNKTPVITLCFMSILLGKASLEVKSEVLFTLIDTEAKGKIGVQTLRYALHALIMISIEILPQIAYDCQCLTFAEVQDYGTWLKRKKNGLINKILKEVCVGSNEISQSVFVEKIRGMEKYQRFLTANGIRTLLLTEELPAQIENSGISKIIVIRRKSLGNCDFESMSPRSCASEVGIRTRYMFDNDERRLNESMDISPEDTWQGKRLFEE
;
A
#
# COMPACT_ATOMS: atom_id res chain seq x y z
N MET A 1 -33.49 41.96 -25.18
CA MET A 1 -32.68 40.94 -25.88
C MET A 1 -31.82 40.25 -24.84
N GLY A 2 -32.26 39.07 -24.37
CA GLY A 2 -31.62 38.33 -23.28
C GLY A 2 -30.72 37.23 -23.82
N CYS A 3 -29.45 37.24 -23.42
CA CYS A 3 -28.52 36.14 -23.68
C CYS A 3 -28.66 35.14 -22.53
N SER A 4 -29.42 34.07 -22.76
CA SER A 4 -29.45 32.90 -21.87
C SER A 4 -28.10 32.19 -21.95
N GLY A 5 -27.26 32.41 -20.94
CA GLY A 5 -26.04 31.63 -20.72
C GLY A 5 -26.40 30.20 -20.35
N SER A 6 -26.26 29.29 -21.30
CA SER A 6 -26.36 27.85 -21.06
C SER A 6 -25.19 27.42 -20.17
N ILE A 7 -25.46 27.17 -18.88
CA ILE A 7 -24.55 26.44 -18.00
C ILE A 7 -24.50 25.01 -18.54
N VAL A 8 -23.47 24.71 -19.33
CA VAL A 8 -23.12 23.34 -19.68
C VAL A 8 -22.67 22.68 -18.37
N SER A 9 -23.60 21.97 -17.74
CA SER A 9 -23.30 21.01 -16.68
C SER A 9 -22.38 19.94 -17.27
N THR A 10 -21.08 20.15 -17.10
CA THR A 10 -20.07 19.15 -17.43
C THR A 10 -20.31 17.97 -16.51
N LYS A 11 -20.93 16.94 -17.08
CA LYS A 11 -21.16 15.62 -16.48
C LYS A 11 -19.96 15.23 -15.63
N VAL A 12 -20.27 14.97 -14.36
CA VAL A 12 -19.53 14.22 -13.34
C VAL A 12 -18.35 13.47 -13.92
N ASP A 13 -17.17 13.88 -13.45
CA ASP A 13 -15.88 13.23 -13.65
C ASP A 13 -16.06 11.70 -13.70
N ARG A 14 -15.74 11.10 -14.85
CA ARG A 14 -15.69 9.65 -14.98
C ARG A 14 -14.72 9.13 -13.93
N LEU A 15 -15.25 8.55 -12.86
CA LEU A 15 -14.52 7.69 -11.93
C LEU A 15 -13.63 6.77 -12.78
N PRO A 16 -12.31 6.67 -12.55
CA PRO A 16 -11.52 5.55 -13.08
C PRO A 16 -11.99 4.30 -12.31
N GLN A 17 -13.16 3.77 -12.64
CA GLN A 17 -13.52 2.75 -13.61
C GLN A 17 -13.16 1.33 -13.14
N PRO A 18 -14.15 0.39 -13.15
CA PRO A 18 -13.96 -1.00 -12.76
C PRO A 18 -12.86 -1.77 -13.53
N ARG A 19 -12.38 -1.26 -14.67
CA ARG A 19 -11.43 -1.98 -15.53
C ARG A 19 -10.07 -2.15 -14.86
N GLU A 20 -9.48 -1.05 -14.39
CA GLU A 20 -8.16 -1.08 -13.74
C GLU A 20 -8.20 -1.99 -12.50
N GLU A 21 -9.24 -1.84 -11.66
CA GLU A 21 -9.41 -2.68 -10.48
C GLU A 21 -9.62 -4.15 -10.84
N GLN A 22 -10.41 -4.46 -11.88
CA GLN A 22 -10.61 -5.83 -12.32
C GLN A 22 -9.31 -6.48 -12.81
N ILE A 23 -8.49 -5.75 -13.57
CA ILE A 23 -7.19 -6.23 -14.03
C ILE A 23 -6.26 -6.47 -12.83
N ILE A 24 -6.14 -5.49 -11.92
CA ILE A 24 -5.27 -5.59 -10.75
C ILE A 24 -5.71 -6.75 -9.85
N SER A 25 -6.99 -6.83 -9.52
CA SER A 25 -7.56 -7.92 -8.71
C SER A 25 -7.29 -9.30 -9.31
N ASN A 26 -7.46 -9.46 -10.63
CA ASN A 26 -7.17 -10.72 -11.30
C ASN A 26 -5.69 -11.09 -11.20
N LEU A 27 -4.78 -10.13 -11.40
CA LEU A 27 -3.35 -10.36 -11.27
C LEU A 27 -2.93 -10.70 -9.84
N GLU A 28 -3.55 -10.08 -8.84
CA GLU A 28 -3.33 -10.40 -7.42
C GLU A 28 -3.66 -11.86 -7.11
N THR A 29 -4.76 -12.39 -7.66
CA THR A 29 -5.13 -13.80 -7.43
C THR A 29 -4.14 -14.82 -7.99
N ASN A 30 -3.31 -14.41 -8.96
CA ASN A 30 -2.25 -15.23 -9.54
C ASN A 30 -0.93 -15.14 -8.77
N LEU A 31 -0.83 -14.24 -7.78
CA LEU A 31 0.36 -14.17 -6.94
C LEU A 31 0.41 -15.37 -6.00
N PRO A 32 1.62 -15.89 -5.73
CA PRO A 32 1.77 -17.05 -4.87
C PRO A 32 1.34 -16.79 -3.41
N PHE A 33 1.30 -15.53 -2.96
CA PHE A 33 0.70 -15.13 -1.70
C PHE A 33 -0.74 -15.62 -1.56
N SER A 34 -1.55 -15.49 -2.62
CA SER A 34 -2.97 -15.85 -2.61
C SER A 34 -3.22 -17.35 -2.58
N HIS A 35 -2.18 -18.18 -2.64
CA HIS A 35 -2.30 -19.63 -2.59
C HIS A 35 -1.88 -20.22 -1.24
N LYS A 36 -1.33 -19.41 -0.33
CA LYS A 36 -0.85 -19.82 0.99
C LYS A 36 -1.69 -19.20 2.11
N THR A 37 -1.63 -19.80 3.30
CA THR A 37 -2.33 -19.26 4.45
C THR A 37 -1.57 -18.08 5.04
N VAL A 38 -2.28 -17.11 5.64
CA VAL A 38 -1.64 -15.93 6.23
C VAL A 38 -0.64 -16.31 7.34
N ARG A 39 -0.97 -17.31 8.17
CA ARG A 39 -0.09 -17.77 9.27
C ARG A 39 1.20 -18.38 8.74
N GLU A 40 1.11 -19.26 7.73
CA GLU A 40 2.27 -19.87 7.08
C GLU A 40 3.20 -18.78 6.54
N LEU A 41 2.68 -17.86 5.73
CA LEU A 41 3.44 -16.78 5.14
C LEU A 41 4.15 -15.90 6.18
N VAL A 42 3.42 -15.43 7.19
CA VAL A 42 3.97 -14.56 8.23
C VAL A 42 5.03 -15.30 9.04
N SER A 43 4.79 -16.57 9.39
CA SER A 43 5.76 -17.38 10.13
C SER A 43 7.07 -17.55 9.37
N THR A 44 7.02 -17.92 8.08
CA THR A 44 8.21 -18.11 7.25
C THR A 44 9.04 -16.83 7.13
N PHE A 45 8.42 -15.68 6.84
CA PHE A 45 9.17 -14.43 6.72
C PHE A 45 9.76 -13.96 8.05
N ARG A 46 9.07 -14.14 9.17
CA ARG A 46 9.59 -13.78 10.49
C ARG A 46 10.73 -14.68 10.93
N LEU A 47 10.59 -16.00 10.77
CA LEU A 47 11.62 -16.99 11.16
C LEU A 47 12.89 -16.86 10.31
N SER A 48 12.78 -16.37 9.08
CA SER A 48 13.92 -16.16 8.19
C SER A 48 14.74 -14.90 8.53
N SER A 49 14.29 -14.05 9.45
CA SER A 49 14.91 -12.76 9.78
C SER A 49 15.38 -12.67 11.22
N PHE A 50 16.56 -12.07 11.41
CA PHE A 50 17.09 -11.71 12.74
C PHE A 50 16.95 -10.22 13.07
N THR A 51 16.78 -9.35 12.06
CA THR A 51 16.90 -7.87 12.20
C THR A 51 15.77 -7.13 11.47
N GLU A 52 14.54 -7.64 11.56
CA GLU A 52 13.31 -7.12 10.90
C GLU A 52 13.40 -6.95 9.37
N THR A 53 14.50 -7.38 8.79
CA THR A 53 14.82 -7.28 7.38
C THR A 53 15.46 -8.58 6.90
N LEU A 54 15.16 -8.97 5.67
CA LEU A 54 15.74 -10.12 5.00
C LEU A 54 16.82 -9.65 4.03
N THR A 55 18.04 -10.13 4.22
CA THR A 55 19.07 -10.08 3.17
C THR A 55 18.65 -10.95 1.97
N SER A 56 19.30 -10.78 0.82
CA SER A 56 19.01 -11.59 -0.37
C SER A 56 19.12 -13.10 -0.13
N SER A 57 20.04 -13.55 0.72
CA SER A 57 20.20 -14.97 1.06
C SER A 57 19.07 -15.48 1.97
N GLN A 58 18.69 -14.71 2.98
CA GLN A 58 17.55 -15.03 3.86
C GLN A 58 16.23 -15.03 3.10
N LEU A 59 16.02 -14.06 2.22
CA LEU A 59 14.84 -14.00 1.37
C LEU A 59 14.79 -15.22 0.45
N ARG A 60 15.91 -15.62 -0.17
CA ARG A 60 15.95 -16.82 -1.01
C ARG A 60 15.52 -18.07 -0.24
N LYS A 61 16.04 -18.26 0.98
CA LYS A 61 15.63 -19.37 1.86
C LYS A 61 14.13 -19.34 2.17
N ALA A 62 13.59 -18.18 2.52
CA ALA A 62 12.15 -18.02 2.76
C ALA A 62 11.32 -18.39 1.52
N LEU A 63 11.76 -18.00 0.33
CA LEU A 63 11.10 -18.33 -0.93
C LEU A 63 11.22 -19.83 -1.28
N GLU A 64 12.34 -20.48 -0.95
CA GLU A 64 12.51 -21.92 -1.07
C GLU A 64 11.56 -22.68 -0.15
N GLU A 65 11.47 -22.29 1.13
CA GLU A 65 10.53 -22.86 2.11
C GLU A 65 9.07 -22.72 1.67
N LEU A 66 8.70 -21.59 1.07
CA LEU A 66 7.36 -21.37 0.52
C LEU A 66 7.12 -22.07 -0.82
N SER A 67 8.15 -22.70 -1.40
CA SER A 67 8.13 -23.29 -2.75
C SER A 67 7.83 -22.28 -3.86
N TRP A 68 8.38 -21.06 -3.74
CA TRP A 68 8.15 -19.93 -4.65
C TRP A 68 9.29 -19.67 -5.65
N THR A 69 10.32 -20.51 -5.66
CA THR A 69 11.47 -20.41 -6.57
C THR A 69 11.07 -20.40 -8.04
N THR A 70 10.06 -21.20 -8.41
CA THR A 70 9.53 -21.28 -9.78
C THR A 70 8.88 -19.97 -10.23
N TYR A 71 8.18 -19.27 -9.33
CA TYR A 71 7.59 -17.95 -9.62
C TYR A 71 8.67 -16.90 -9.91
N MET A 72 9.79 -16.97 -9.19
CA MET A 72 10.95 -16.10 -9.39
C MET A 72 11.67 -16.35 -10.72
N GLN A 73 11.61 -17.57 -11.24
CA GLN A 73 12.24 -17.98 -12.50
C GLN A 73 11.33 -17.80 -13.72
N SER A 74 10.04 -17.53 -13.50
CA SER A 74 9.08 -17.35 -14.58
C SER A 74 9.41 -16.13 -15.44
N LYS A 75 9.11 -16.19 -16.75
CA LYS A 75 9.29 -15.05 -17.67
C LYS A 75 8.51 -13.81 -17.21
N ASN A 76 7.35 -14.04 -16.59
CA ASN A 76 6.52 -13.02 -15.95
C ASN A 76 6.75 -13.04 -14.43
N ASN A 77 7.97 -12.69 -14.01
CA ASN A 77 8.38 -12.68 -12.60
C ASN A 77 7.74 -11.54 -11.79
N SER A 78 6.41 -11.51 -11.70
CA SER A 78 5.67 -10.48 -10.94
C SER A 78 6.06 -10.48 -9.46
N LEU A 79 6.34 -11.65 -8.88
CA LEU A 79 6.80 -11.76 -7.50
C LEU A 79 8.13 -11.02 -7.28
N GLY A 80 9.13 -11.29 -8.11
CA GLY A 80 10.46 -10.67 -8.00
C GLY A 80 10.43 -9.17 -8.24
N LYS A 81 9.52 -8.70 -9.11
CA LYS A 81 9.30 -7.27 -9.31
C LYS A 81 8.62 -6.59 -8.12
N ILE A 82 7.61 -7.21 -7.51
CA ILE A 82 7.04 -6.66 -6.26
C ILE A 82 8.10 -6.62 -5.16
N ILE A 83 8.89 -7.68 -5.02
CA ILE A 83 9.98 -7.75 -4.05
C ILE A 83 11.00 -6.63 -4.30
N SER A 84 11.36 -6.35 -5.56
CA SER A 84 12.30 -5.28 -5.87
C SER A 84 11.77 -3.89 -5.53
N LEU A 85 10.46 -3.66 -5.65
CA LEU A 85 9.81 -2.39 -5.25
C LEU A 85 9.92 -2.12 -3.75
N ILE A 86 9.93 -3.18 -2.93
CA ILE A 86 10.00 -3.05 -1.46
C ILE A 86 11.42 -3.21 -0.90
N THR A 87 12.35 -3.74 -1.69
CA THR A 87 13.75 -3.94 -1.29
C THR A 87 14.49 -2.61 -1.30
N LYS A 88 15.17 -2.28 -0.20
CA LYS A 88 16.03 -1.10 -0.08
C LYS A 88 17.41 -1.53 0.39
N ASN A 89 18.48 -1.05 -0.26
CA ASN A 89 19.86 -1.40 0.09
C ASN A 89 20.09 -2.92 0.21
N ASN A 90 19.56 -3.70 -0.75
CA ASN A 90 19.61 -5.17 -0.77
C ASN A 90 18.98 -5.87 0.45
N LYS A 91 18.08 -5.17 1.16
CA LYS A 91 17.33 -5.70 2.30
C LYS A 91 15.83 -5.51 2.08
N THR A 92 15.07 -6.57 2.33
CA THR A 92 13.61 -6.58 2.21
C THR A 92 12.98 -6.45 3.59
N PRO A 93 12.14 -5.43 3.86
CA PRO A 93 11.47 -5.29 5.15
C PRO A 93 10.49 -6.44 5.40
N VAL A 94 10.66 -7.15 6.52
CA VAL A 94 9.80 -8.29 6.90
C VAL A 94 8.37 -7.84 7.12
N ILE A 95 8.18 -6.68 7.77
CA ILE A 95 6.85 -6.16 8.08
C ILE A 95 6.03 -5.91 6.80
N THR A 96 6.65 -5.41 5.74
CA THR A 96 5.99 -5.19 4.44
C THR A 96 5.55 -6.51 3.81
N LEU A 97 6.40 -7.54 3.86
CA LEU A 97 6.03 -8.89 3.40
C LEU A 97 4.88 -9.46 4.24
N CYS A 98 4.88 -9.26 5.56
CA CYS A 98 3.81 -9.71 6.44
C CYS A 98 2.48 -8.99 6.16
N PHE A 99 2.51 -7.69 5.88
CA PHE A 99 1.33 -6.94 5.47
C PHE A 99 0.81 -7.39 4.10
N MET A 100 1.69 -7.67 3.13
CA MET A 100 1.28 -8.30 1.88
C MET A 100 0.62 -9.66 2.13
N SER A 101 1.17 -10.48 3.04
CA SER A 101 0.58 -11.75 3.45
C SER A 101 -0.82 -11.59 4.02
N ILE A 102 -1.06 -10.58 4.87
CA ILE A 102 -2.41 -10.27 5.35
C ILE A 102 -3.33 -9.88 4.20
N LEU A 103 -2.88 -8.99 3.31
CA LEU A 103 -3.74 -8.45 2.24
C LEU A 103 -4.11 -9.49 1.18
N LEU A 104 -3.18 -10.40 0.84
CA LEU A 104 -3.31 -11.32 -0.29
C LEU A 104 -3.55 -12.77 0.13
N GLY A 105 -3.09 -13.18 1.31
CA GLY A 105 -3.13 -14.56 1.78
C GLY A 105 -4.52 -15.04 2.19
N LYS A 106 -4.69 -16.37 2.23
CA LYS A 106 -5.93 -17.04 2.62
C LYS A 106 -6.07 -17.09 4.15
N ALA A 107 -7.15 -16.51 4.66
CA ALA A 107 -7.56 -16.58 6.06
C ALA A 107 -8.95 -15.96 6.23
N SER A 108 -9.65 -16.30 7.32
CA SER A 108 -10.85 -15.55 7.74
C SER A 108 -10.46 -14.15 8.23
N LEU A 109 -11.46 -13.26 8.34
CA LEU A 109 -11.26 -11.90 8.82
C LEU A 109 -10.68 -11.89 10.23
N GLU A 110 -11.15 -12.77 11.11
CA GLU A 110 -10.71 -12.92 12.49
C GLU A 110 -9.23 -13.30 12.53
N VAL A 111 -8.82 -14.31 11.77
CA VAL A 111 -7.42 -14.75 11.71
C VAL A 111 -6.51 -13.64 11.16
N LYS A 112 -6.95 -12.89 10.14
CA LYS A 112 -6.19 -11.73 9.64
C LYS A 112 -6.04 -10.65 10.70
N SER A 113 -7.10 -10.40 11.47
CA SER A 113 -7.12 -9.42 12.54
C SER A 113 -6.18 -9.81 13.67
N GLU A 114 -6.21 -11.06 14.12
CA GLU A 114 -5.29 -11.58 15.11
C GLU A 114 -3.84 -11.45 14.66
N VAL A 115 -3.53 -11.89 13.43
CA VAL A 115 -2.17 -11.82 12.89
C VAL A 115 -1.71 -10.37 12.75
N LEU A 116 -2.58 -9.46 12.28
CA LEU A 116 -2.26 -8.03 12.21
C LEU A 116 -1.95 -7.47 13.60
N PHE A 117 -2.79 -7.77 14.61
CA PHE A 117 -2.57 -7.31 15.97
C PHE A 117 -1.21 -7.79 16.50
N THR A 118 -0.91 -9.08 16.39
CA THR A 118 0.37 -9.66 16.85
C THR A 118 1.58 -9.10 16.09
N LEU A 119 1.41 -8.63 14.86
CA LEU A 119 2.49 -8.00 14.09
C LEU A 119 2.80 -6.58 14.56
N ILE A 120 1.80 -5.84 15.03
CA ILE A 120 1.93 -4.43 15.40
C ILE A 120 2.09 -4.22 16.91
N ASP A 121 1.71 -5.22 17.72
CA ASP A 121 2.09 -5.34 19.14
C ASP A 121 3.52 -5.92 19.26
N THR A 122 4.52 -5.14 18.82
CA THR A 122 5.92 -5.57 18.76
C THR A 122 6.51 -5.91 20.13
N GLU A 123 5.97 -5.29 21.18
CA GLU A 123 6.41 -5.47 22.57
C GLU A 123 5.62 -6.56 23.31
N ALA A 124 4.69 -7.24 22.62
CA ALA A 124 3.81 -8.26 23.19
C ALA A 124 3.08 -7.81 24.47
N LYS A 125 2.67 -6.54 24.51
CA LYS A 125 1.96 -5.95 25.66
C LYS A 125 0.50 -6.42 25.75
N GLY A 126 -0.01 -7.07 24.71
CA GLY A 126 -1.41 -7.46 24.57
C GLY A 126 -2.34 -6.28 24.30
N LYS A 127 -1.78 -5.09 24.07
CA LYS A 127 -2.47 -3.82 23.82
C LYS A 127 -1.70 -3.00 22.79
N ILE A 128 -2.42 -2.28 21.94
CA ILE A 128 -1.83 -1.38 20.95
C ILE A 128 -2.44 0.01 21.06
N GLY A 129 -1.62 1.03 20.85
CA GLY A 129 -2.06 2.41 20.80
C GLY A 129 -2.71 2.77 19.45
N VAL A 130 -3.56 3.80 19.46
CA VAL A 130 -4.21 4.34 18.24
C VAL A 130 -3.18 4.70 17.16
N GLN A 131 -2.03 5.27 17.54
CA GLN A 131 -1.00 5.68 16.58
C GLN A 131 -0.36 4.46 15.91
N THR A 132 -0.07 3.40 16.65
CA THR A 132 0.45 2.14 16.10
C THR A 132 -0.52 1.56 15.07
N LEU A 133 -1.81 1.53 15.38
CA LEU A 133 -2.83 1.08 14.43
C LEU A 133 -2.92 2.00 13.21
N ARG A 134 -2.85 3.32 13.39
CA ARG A 134 -2.82 4.30 12.30
C ARG A 134 -1.67 4.04 11.34
N TYR A 135 -0.46 3.80 11.86
CA TYR A 135 0.71 3.48 11.04
C TYR A 135 0.52 2.17 10.25
N ALA A 136 -0.03 1.15 10.89
CA ALA A 136 -0.33 -0.12 10.24
C ALA A 136 -1.36 0.04 9.11
N LEU A 137 -2.46 0.76 9.36
CA LEU A 137 -3.48 1.06 8.34
C LEU A 137 -2.89 1.84 7.18
N HIS A 138 -2.04 2.84 7.47
CA HIS A 138 -1.33 3.58 6.44
C HIS A 138 -0.50 2.64 5.57
N ALA A 139 0.33 1.78 6.17
CA ALA A 139 1.16 0.84 5.43
C ALA A 139 0.34 -0.14 4.58
N LEU A 140 -0.72 -0.74 5.14
CA LEU A 140 -1.62 -1.64 4.42
C LEU A 140 -2.25 -0.95 3.19
N ILE A 141 -2.72 0.29 3.37
CA ILE A 141 -3.32 1.04 2.26
C ILE A 141 -2.26 1.39 1.21
N MET A 142 -1.06 1.84 1.60
CA MET A 142 -0.01 2.17 0.64
C MET A 142 0.44 0.94 -0.17
N ILE A 143 0.56 -0.23 0.46
CA ILE A 143 0.83 -1.49 -0.25
C ILE A 143 -0.27 -1.75 -1.28
N SER A 144 -1.53 -1.59 -0.87
CA SER A 144 -2.68 -1.84 -1.74
C SER A 144 -2.76 -0.89 -2.94
N ILE A 145 -2.43 0.41 -2.78
CA ILE A 145 -2.65 1.43 -3.82
C ILE A 145 -1.40 1.84 -4.61
N GLU A 146 -0.19 1.62 -4.09
CA GLU A 146 1.05 2.00 -4.77
C GLU A 146 1.87 0.79 -5.23
N ILE A 147 1.89 -0.30 -4.46
CA ILE A 147 2.79 -1.44 -4.72
C ILE A 147 2.11 -2.49 -5.59
N LEU A 148 0.95 -3.00 -5.17
CA LEU A 148 0.25 -4.06 -5.90
C LEU A 148 -0.21 -3.64 -7.30
N PRO A 149 -0.67 -2.40 -7.55
CA PRO A 149 -1.05 -1.97 -8.90
C PRO A 149 0.11 -1.99 -9.91
N GLN A 150 1.38 -1.94 -9.47
CA GLN A 150 2.53 -2.02 -10.39
C GLN A 150 2.59 -3.33 -11.15
N ILE A 151 1.99 -4.40 -10.61
CA ILE A 151 1.93 -5.71 -11.28
C ILE A 151 1.21 -5.59 -12.63
N ALA A 152 0.19 -4.73 -12.73
CA ALA A 152 -0.55 -4.52 -13.97
C ALA A 152 0.29 -3.79 -15.03
N TYR A 153 1.14 -2.86 -14.62
CA TYR A 153 2.14 -2.26 -15.52
C TYR A 153 3.18 -3.29 -15.95
N ASP A 154 3.66 -4.09 -14.99
CA ASP A 154 4.70 -5.08 -15.22
C ASP A 154 4.29 -6.24 -16.12
N CYS A 155 3.01 -6.60 -16.10
CA CYS A 155 2.40 -7.57 -17.00
C CYS A 155 1.91 -6.94 -18.31
N GLN A 156 2.22 -5.66 -18.55
CA GLN A 156 1.80 -4.90 -19.74
C GLN A 156 0.27 -4.88 -19.96
N CYS A 157 -0.50 -5.06 -18.88
CA CYS A 157 -1.96 -5.00 -18.92
C CYS A 157 -2.48 -3.56 -18.81
N LEU A 158 -1.71 -2.69 -18.16
CA LEU A 158 -1.95 -1.25 -18.04
C LEU A 158 -0.67 -0.48 -18.38
N THR A 159 -0.83 0.74 -18.86
CA THR A 159 0.26 1.70 -19.01
C THR A 159 0.69 2.26 -17.65
N PHE A 160 1.92 2.75 -17.57
CA PHE A 160 2.41 3.43 -16.35
C PHE A 160 1.50 4.60 -15.94
N ALA A 161 1.03 5.39 -16.91
CA ALA A 161 0.13 6.51 -16.67
C ALA A 161 -1.22 6.05 -16.08
N GLU A 162 -1.82 4.96 -16.59
CA GLU A 162 -3.05 4.39 -16.00
C GLU A 162 -2.83 3.96 -14.54
N VAL A 163 -1.72 3.32 -14.22
CA VAL A 163 -1.40 2.91 -12.84
C VAL A 163 -1.18 4.11 -11.93
N GLN A 164 -0.48 5.15 -12.39
CA GLN A 164 -0.25 6.38 -11.62
C GLN A 164 -1.53 7.19 -11.38
N ASP A 165 -2.36 7.34 -12.42
CA ASP A 165 -3.65 8.02 -12.33
C ASP A 165 -4.56 7.29 -11.32
N TYR A 166 -4.60 5.96 -11.41
CA TYR A 166 -5.34 5.08 -10.50
C TYR A 166 -4.88 5.24 -9.04
N GLY A 167 -3.58 5.09 -8.77
CA GLY A 167 -3.02 5.22 -7.42
C GLY A 167 -3.21 6.61 -6.83
N THR A 168 -2.99 7.66 -7.63
CA THR A 168 -3.17 9.06 -7.21
C THR A 168 -4.62 9.34 -6.79
N TRP A 169 -5.58 8.81 -7.54
CA TRP A 169 -7.00 8.99 -7.23
C TRP A 169 -7.37 8.36 -5.88
N LEU A 170 -6.93 7.12 -5.63
CA LEU A 170 -7.17 6.42 -4.35
C LEU A 170 -6.48 7.10 -3.17
N LYS A 171 -5.25 7.59 -3.37
CA LYS A 171 -4.43 8.22 -2.33
C LYS A 171 -5.12 9.45 -1.72
N ARG A 172 -5.92 10.20 -2.49
CA ARG A 172 -6.69 11.37 -2.01
C ARG A 172 -7.70 11.03 -0.92
N LYS A 173 -8.18 9.78 -0.88
CA LYS A 173 -9.23 9.33 0.05
C LYS A 173 -8.68 8.52 1.23
N LYS A 174 -7.39 8.19 1.22
CA LYS A 174 -6.70 7.37 2.23
C LYS A 174 -6.96 7.86 3.66
N ASN A 175 -6.73 9.14 3.94
CA ASN A 175 -6.81 9.67 5.30
C ASN A 175 -8.25 9.62 5.84
N GLY A 176 -9.25 9.82 4.98
CA GLY A 176 -10.67 9.67 5.33
C GLY A 176 -10.98 8.24 5.77
N LEU A 177 -10.57 7.25 4.97
CA LEU A 177 -10.76 5.83 5.30
C LEU A 177 -10.05 5.43 6.61
N ILE A 178 -8.79 5.85 6.80
CA ILE A 178 -8.05 5.58 8.05
C ILE A 178 -8.81 6.11 9.26
N ASN A 179 -9.25 7.37 9.21
CA ASN A 179 -9.96 7.99 10.33
C ASN A 179 -11.29 7.29 10.63
N LYS A 180 -12.01 6.83 9.61
CA LYS A 180 -13.25 6.06 9.78
C LYS A 180 -12.99 4.72 10.46
N ILE A 181 -11.98 3.96 10.01
CA ILE A 181 -11.62 2.69 10.64
C ILE A 181 -11.18 2.90 12.09
N LEU A 182 -10.32 3.90 12.35
CA LEU A 182 -9.87 4.21 13.72
C LEU A 182 -11.02 4.59 14.64
N LYS A 183 -12.00 5.37 14.15
CA LYS A 183 -13.18 5.77 14.94
C LYS A 183 -14.01 4.57 15.36
N GLU A 184 -14.20 3.61 14.46
CA GLU A 184 -14.98 2.39 14.70
C GLU A 184 -14.24 1.40 15.62
N VAL A 185 -12.93 1.24 15.42
CA VAL A 185 -12.13 0.28 16.19
C VAL A 185 -11.83 0.80 17.59
N CYS A 186 -11.39 2.06 17.72
CA CYS A 186 -10.85 2.58 18.98
C CYS A 186 -11.93 3.20 19.90
N VAL A 187 -13.10 3.62 19.39
CA VAL A 187 -14.25 4.16 20.15
C VAL A 187 -13.85 5.07 21.34
N GLY A 188 -12.93 6.02 21.10
CA GLY A 188 -12.49 6.97 22.13
C GLY A 188 -11.48 6.43 23.16
N SER A 189 -11.03 5.17 23.03
CA SER A 189 -9.90 4.63 23.80
C SER A 189 -8.58 4.90 23.11
N ASN A 190 -7.55 5.23 23.89
CA ASN A 190 -6.18 5.41 23.39
C ASN A 190 -5.46 4.07 23.13
N GLU A 191 -5.93 2.99 23.76
CA GLU A 191 -5.38 1.65 23.62
C GLU A 191 -6.49 0.61 23.40
N ILE A 192 -6.17 -0.47 22.71
CA ILE A 192 -7.09 -1.57 22.44
C ILE A 192 -6.40 -2.92 22.65
N SER A 193 -7.06 -3.84 23.36
CA SER A 193 -6.57 -5.21 23.55
C SER A 193 -6.87 -6.08 22.32
N GLN A 194 -6.19 -7.21 22.20
CA GLN A 194 -6.35 -8.10 21.05
C GLN A 194 -7.79 -8.61 20.88
N SER A 195 -8.43 -9.06 21.96
CA SER A 195 -9.80 -9.59 21.91
C SER A 195 -10.80 -8.52 21.44
N VAL A 196 -10.70 -7.32 22.00
CA VAL A 196 -11.56 -6.19 21.62
C VAL A 196 -11.28 -5.75 20.18
N PHE A 197 -10.02 -5.74 19.74
CA PHE A 197 -9.66 -5.42 18.36
C PHE A 197 -10.30 -6.38 17.36
N VAL A 198 -10.19 -7.69 17.59
CA VAL A 198 -10.78 -8.71 16.73
C VAL A 198 -12.31 -8.63 16.72
N GLU A 199 -12.93 -8.45 17.90
CA GLU A 199 -14.38 -8.30 18.03
C GLU A 199 -14.89 -7.07 17.27
N LYS A 200 -14.24 -5.92 17.44
CA LYS A 200 -14.59 -4.68 16.72
C LYS A 200 -14.47 -4.86 15.22
N ILE A 201 -13.39 -5.46 14.72
CA ILE A 201 -13.23 -5.72 13.28
C ILE A 201 -14.34 -6.62 12.73
N ARG A 202 -14.68 -7.68 13.46
CA ARG A 202 -15.77 -8.58 13.08
C ARG A 202 -17.12 -7.84 13.00
N GLY A 203 -17.37 -6.94 13.95
CA GLY A 203 -18.60 -6.14 14.01
C GLY A 203 -18.70 -4.99 12.99
N MET A 204 -17.60 -4.59 12.34
CA MET A 204 -17.59 -3.47 11.39
C MET A 204 -18.12 -3.87 10.00
N GLU A 205 -19.42 -4.18 9.85
CA GLU A 205 -20.03 -4.64 8.59
C GLU A 205 -19.57 -3.86 7.35
N LYS A 206 -19.57 -2.52 7.44
CA LYS A 206 -19.16 -1.64 6.34
C LYS A 206 -17.70 -1.77 5.94
N TYR A 207 -16.80 -2.07 6.88
CA TYR A 207 -15.36 -2.07 6.66
C TYR A 207 -14.73 -3.47 6.71
N GLN A 208 -15.49 -4.56 6.87
CA GLN A 208 -14.98 -5.94 7.00
C GLN A 208 -13.93 -6.33 5.95
N ARG A 209 -13.92 -5.72 4.76
CA ARG A 209 -12.98 -6.02 3.68
C ARG A 209 -11.65 -5.27 3.74
N PHE A 210 -11.42 -4.39 4.73
CA PHE A 210 -10.20 -3.58 4.81
C PHE A 210 -8.91 -4.40 5.04
N LEU A 211 -9.00 -5.68 5.41
CA LEU A 211 -7.85 -6.60 5.51
C LEU A 211 -7.61 -7.41 4.21
N THR A 212 -8.04 -6.87 3.07
CA THR A 212 -7.73 -7.39 1.74
C THR A 212 -7.32 -6.26 0.82
N ALA A 213 -6.41 -6.51 -0.12
CA ALA A 213 -5.94 -5.50 -1.05
C ALA A 213 -7.11 -4.87 -1.85
N ASN A 214 -7.86 -5.69 -2.58
CA ASN A 214 -9.07 -5.28 -3.30
C ASN A 214 -10.10 -4.61 -2.37
N GLY A 215 -10.35 -5.16 -1.17
CA GLY A 215 -11.31 -4.58 -0.24
C GLY A 215 -10.96 -3.16 0.19
N ILE A 216 -9.67 -2.86 0.45
CA ILE A 216 -9.21 -1.49 0.70
C ILE A 216 -9.54 -0.59 -0.48
N ARG A 217 -9.21 -1.00 -1.71
CA ARG A 217 -9.43 -0.17 -2.90
C ARG A 217 -10.90 0.04 -3.19
N THR A 218 -11.72 -0.99 -2.99
CA THR A 218 -13.20 -0.89 -3.06
C THR A 218 -13.75 0.11 -2.03
N LEU A 219 -13.24 0.10 -0.81
CA LEU A 219 -13.64 1.07 0.22
C LEU A 219 -13.21 2.49 -0.18
N LEU A 220 -12.00 2.67 -0.69
CA LEU A 220 -11.55 3.97 -1.21
C LEU A 220 -12.36 4.42 -2.44
N LEU A 221 -12.80 3.49 -3.28
CA LEU A 221 -13.64 3.82 -4.43
C LEU A 221 -14.99 4.39 -4.00
N THR A 222 -15.58 3.85 -2.93
CA THR A 222 -16.87 4.29 -2.37
C THR A 222 -16.77 5.46 -1.40
N GLU A 223 -15.57 5.79 -0.93
CA GLU A 223 -15.33 6.90 -0.01
C GLU A 223 -15.57 8.25 -0.69
N GLU A 224 -16.33 9.14 -0.05
CA GLU A 224 -16.52 10.52 -0.53
C GLU A 224 -15.25 11.35 -0.32
N LEU A 225 -15.00 12.32 -1.19
CA LEU A 225 -13.86 13.22 -1.00
C LEU A 225 -14.12 14.11 0.23
N PRO A 226 -13.10 14.40 1.05
CA PRO A 226 -13.25 15.34 2.17
C PRO A 226 -13.71 16.71 1.63
N ALA A 227 -14.79 17.25 2.20
CA ALA A 227 -15.37 18.54 1.81
C ALA A 227 -14.38 19.73 1.83
N GLN A 228 -13.24 19.59 2.52
CA GLN A 228 -12.19 20.61 2.57
C GLN A 228 -11.40 20.77 1.26
N ILE A 229 -11.43 19.78 0.35
CA ILE A 229 -10.82 19.89 -0.99
C ILE A 229 -11.75 20.66 -1.95
N GLU A 230 -13.06 20.64 -1.72
CA GLU A 230 -14.02 21.36 -2.55
C GLU A 230 -13.97 22.87 -2.32
N ASN A 231 -13.58 23.31 -1.12
CA ASN A 231 -13.51 24.72 -0.74
C ASN A 231 -12.12 25.36 -0.88
N SER A 232 -11.07 24.59 -1.22
CA SER A 232 -9.69 25.12 -1.30
C SER A 232 -9.36 25.84 -2.62
N GLY A 233 -10.32 26.01 -3.54
CA GLY A 233 -10.11 26.75 -4.79
C GLY A 233 -9.04 26.12 -5.70
N ILE A 234 -8.54 24.93 -5.38
CA ILE A 234 -7.64 24.17 -6.23
C ILE A 234 -8.47 23.71 -7.42
N SER A 235 -8.36 24.48 -8.49
CA SER A 235 -8.97 24.24 -9.78
C SER A 235 -8.88 22.77 -10.12
N LYS A 236 -10.03 22.18 -10.49
CA LYS A 236 -10.09 20.86 -11.10
C LYS A 236 -9.03 20.80 -12.20
N ILE A 237 -7.95 20.05 -11.98
CA ILE A 237 -7.00 19.75 -13.05
C ILE A 237 -7.72 18.81 -13.99
N ILE A 238 -8.35 19.37 -15.01
CA ILE A 238 -8.98 18.63 -16.09
C ILE A 238 -7.83 18.13 -16.98
N VAL A 239 -7.45 16.87 -16.83
CA VAL A 239 -6.56 16.21 -17.79
C VAL A 239 -7.37 15.91 -19.06
N ILE A 240 -7.37 16.85 -20.00
CA ILE A 240 -7.96 16.65 -21.32
C ILE A 240 -6.99 15.79 -22.13
N ARG A 241 -7.24 14.46 -22.19
CA ARG A 241 -6.61 13.61 -23.20
C ARG A 241 -7.19 13.95 -24.57
N ARG A 242 -6.44 14.68 -25.40
CA ARG A 242 -6.73 14.77 -26.84
C ARG A 242 -6.62 13.37 -27.43
N LYS A 243 -7.74 12.81 -27.90
CA LYS A 243 -7.70 11.72 -28.88
C LYS A 243 -7.08 12.31 -30.14
N SER A 244 -5.87 11.87 -30.48
CA SER A 244 -5.34 12.04 -31.83
C SER A 244 -6.21 11.21 -32.77
N LEU A 245 -7.05 11.89 -33.53
CA LEU A 245 -7.79 11.34 -34.67
C LEU A 245 -7.06 11.86 -35.91
N GLY A 246 -6.47 10.96 -36.70
CA GLY A 246 -6.01 11.29 -38.04
C GLY A 246 -4.70 10.62 -38.44
N ASN A 247 -4.83 9.66 -39.35
CA ASN A 247 -3.76 9.05 -40.13
C ASN A 247 -2.86 10.09 -40.81
N CYS A 248 -1.56 9.86 -40.76
CA CYS A 248 -0.63 10.19 -41.84
C CYS A 248 0.36 9.04 -41.97
N ASP A 249 0.25 8.29 -43.06
CA ASP A 249 1.31 7.41 -43.56
C ASP A 249 2.55 8.27 -43.82
N PHE A 250 3.71 7.90 -43.26
CA PHE A 250 5.01 8.24 -43.83
C PHE A 250 6.08 7.25 -43.36
N GLU A 251 6.92 6.93 -44.33
CA GLU A 251 7.83 5.79 -44.42
C GLU A 251 9.02 5.84 -43.44
N SER A 252 9.57 4.64 -43.23
CA SER A 252 10.99 4.33 -42.96
C SER A 252 11.85 5.44 -42.34
N MET A 253 12.17 5.31 -41.05
CA MET A 253 13.55 5.47 -40.56
C MET A 253 13.72 4.75 -39.21
N SER A 254 14.76 3.92 -39.15
CA SER A 254 15.33 3.35 -37.93
C SER A 254 15.85 4.45 -37.00
N PRO A 255 15.72 4.28 -35.67
CA PRO A 255 16.79 4.72 -34.81
C PRO A 255 17.15 3.65 -33.77
N ARG A 256 18.31 3.03 -33.99
CA ARG A 256 19.23 2.72 -32.89
C ARG A 256 19.66 4.05 -32.24
N SER A 257 19.87 3.98 -30.92
CA SER A 257 20.38 5.03 -30.02
C SER A 257 19.43 6.16 -29.65
N CYS A 258 18.81 6.02 -28.47
CA CYS A 258 18.74 7.08 -27.47
C CYS A 258 19.02 6.42 -26.11
N ALA A 259 20.30 6.18 -25.86
CA ALA A 259 20.82 6.09 -24.50
C ALA A 259 21.07 7.53 -24.06
N SER A 260 20.18 8.06 -23.23
CA SER A 260 20.43 9.25 -22.40
C SER A 260 19.41 9.24 -21.26
N GLU A 261 19.94 8.98 -20.06
CA GLU A 261 19.57 9.64 -18.82
C GLU A 261 18.07 9.83 -18.51
N VAL A 262 17.52 8.92 -17.70
CA VAL A 262 16.69 9.32 -16.56
C VAL A 262 17.05 8.43 -15.37
N GLY A 263 18.17 8.77 -14.72
CA GLY A 263 18.37 8.41 -13.33
C GLY A 263 17.52 9.34 -12.47
N ILE A 264 16.48 8.83 -11.81
CA ILE A 264 15.79 9.59 -10.76
C ILE A 264 15.88 8.79 -9.46
N ARG A 265 16.82 9.26 -8.63
CA ARG A 265 16.87 9.10 -7.18
C ARG A 265 15.51 9.47 -6.58
N THR A 266 14.88 8.54 -5.88
CA THR A 266 13.80 8.85 -4.94
C THR A 266 14.41 9.42 -3.64
N ARG A 267 14.63 10.73 -3.63
CA ARG A 267 14.55 11.58 -2.42
C ARG A 267 13.36 12.53 -2.62
N TYR A 268 12.73 12.88 -1.49
CA TYR A 268 11.57 13.76 -1.31
C TYR A 268 10.19 13.09 -1.34
N MET A 269 9.68 12.76 -0.14
CA MET A 269 8.45 13.31 0.44
C MET A 269 8.40 12.98 1.94
N PHE A 270 9.34 13.54 2.69
CA PHE A 270 9.08 14.10 4.02
C PHE A 270 9.38 15.60 3.88
N ASP A 271 8.64 16.45 4.58
CA ASP A 271 8.64 17.93 4.54
C ASP A 271 7.66 18.58 3.55
N ASN A 272 6.41 18.67 3.99
CA ASN A 272 5.76 19.97 4.26
C ASN A 272 4.33 19.73 4.74
N ASP A 273 4.17 19.49 6.04
CA ASP A 273 2.94 19.90 6.74
C ASP A 273 3.13 20.03 8.27
N GLU A 274 4.28 20.55 8.71
CA GLU A 274 4.48 20.96 10.11
C GLU A 274 5.13 22.35 10.18
N ARG A 275 4.30 23.37 9.93
CA ARG A 275 4.47 24.69 10.56
C ARG A 275 3.19 25.03 11.30
N ARG A 276 3.09 24.50 12.53
CA ARG A 276 2.71 25.21 13.76
C ARG A 276 2.40 24.17 14.85
N LEU A 277 3.43 23.77 15.59
CA LEU A 277 3.51 23.93 17.05
C LEU A 277 4.91 23.48 17.49
N ASN A 278 5.62 24.41 18.13
CA ASN A 278 6.92 24.20 18.75
C ASN A 278 6.81 23.14 19.86
N GLU A 279 7.66 22.13 19.80
CA GLU A 279 8.51 21.74 20.95
C GLU A 279 9.68 20.89 20.43
N SER A 280 10.86 21.45 20.59
CA SER A 280 12.16 20.88 20.27
C SER A 280 12.49 19.72 21.22
N MET A 281 12.83 18.55 20.69
CA MET A 281 13.74 17.61 21.36
C MET A 281 14.72 17.05 20.33
N ASP A 282 15.91 17.63 20.32
CA ASP A 282 17.11 17.02 19.76
C ASP A 282 17.41 15.73 20.53
N ILE A 283 17.62 14.62 19.81
CA ILE A 283 18.25 13.42 20.36
C ILE A 283 19.54 13.19 19.56
N SER A 284 20.65 13.35 20.29
CA SER A 284 22.03 13.15 19.87
C SER A 284 22.32 11.68 19.53
N PRO A 285 23.26 11.36 18.60
CA PRO A 285 23.49 10.00 18.12
C PRO A 285 24.43 9.13 18.99
N GLU A 286 24.66 9.47 20.27
CA GLU A 286 25.71 8.81 21.07
C GLU A 286 25.26 7.78 22.13
N ASP A 287 23.97 7.49 22.30
CA ASP A 287 23.56 6.42 23.24
C ASP A 287 23.58 5.03 22.59
N THR A 288 24.81 4.55 22.55
CA THR A 288 25.24 3.23 22.15
C THR A 288 24.80 2.21 23.19
N TRP A 289 23.94 1.29 22.75
CA TRP A 289 23.82 -0.10 23.20
C TRP A 289 24.97 -0.60 24.09
N GLN A 290 24.72 -0.69 25.40
CA GLN A 290 25.44 -1.62 26.28
C GLN A 290 24.45 -2.36 27.17
N GLY A 291 24.29 -3.65 26.87
CA GLY A 291 23.64 -4.60 27.76
C GLY A 291 24.50 -4.84 29.00
N LYS A 292 23.94 -4.56 30.18
CA LYS A 292 24.48 -5.07 31.45
C LYS A 292 23.82 -6.40 31.79
N ARG A 293 24.66 -7.44 31.80
CA ARG A 293 24.43 -8.68 32.54
C ARG A 293 24.34 -8.34 34.02
N LEU A 294 23.34 -8.87 34.71
CA LEU A 294 23.40 -9.18 36.13
C LEU A 294 22.80 -10.59 36.31
N PHE A 295 23.69 -11.55 36.48
CA PHE A 295 23.43 -12.81 37.19
C PHE A 295 24.37 -12.76 38.38
N GLU A 296 23.81 -12.67 39.59
CA GLU A 296 24.40 -13.11 40.85
C GLU A 296 23.25 -13.22 41.85
N GLU A 297 22.72 -14.43 41.98
CA GLU A 297 22.50 -15.17 43.24
C GLU A 297 22.19 -16.64 42.89
#